data_AF-A0A4R3HT62-F1
#
_entry.id   AF-A0A4R3HT62-F1
#
_cell.length_a   1.000
_cell.length_b   1.000
_cell.length_c   1.000
_cell.angle_alpha   90.00
_cell.angle_beta   90.00
_cell.angle_gamma   90.00
#
_symmetry.space_group_name_H-M   'P 1'
#
loop_
_entity.id
_entity.type
_entity.pdbx_description
1 polymer ?
#
loop_
_entity_poly.entity_id
_entity_poly.type
_entity_poly.pdbx_seq_one_letter_code
_entity_poly.pdbx_strand_id
1 'polypeptide(L)'
;MDAGTRSKFTQFLRSRGCDALNNELLANEMQAFLMHTPDRHMFSAAALGMSEAELQTLRDSFQAGLFPRPPAVAAQPYQFE
;
A
#
# COMPACT_ATOMS: atom_id res chain seq x y z
N MET A 1 1.04 1.21 11.19
CA MET A 1 2.16 1.59 10.31
C MET A 1 2.68 2.96 10.72
N ASP A 2 4.01 3.13 10.80
CA ASP A 2 4.65 4.41 11.12
C ASP A 2 4.76 5.35 9.90
N ALA A 3 5.13 6.61 10.13
CA ALA A 3 5.23 7.63 9.09
C ALA A 3 6.36 7.38 8.08
N GLY A 4 7.47 6.74 8.49
CA GLY A 4 8.60 6.43 7.63
C GLY A 4 8.25 5.35 6.61
N THR A 5 7.64 4.26 7.09
CA THR A 5 7.11 3.19 6.21
C THR A 5 6.08 3.75 5.23
N ARG A 6 5.17 4.61 5.70
CA ARG A 6 4.20 5.29 4.82
C ARG A 6 4.89 6.05 3.69
N SER A 7 5.92 6.83 4.00
CA SER A 7 6.67 7.62 3.01
C SER A 7 7.32 6.74 1.93
N LYS A 8 7.90 5.59 2.33
CA LYS A 8 8.48 4.62 1.39
C LYS A 8 7.45 4.09 0.40
N PHE A 9 6.27 3.70 0.89
CA PHE A 9 5.15 3.27 0.03
C PHE A 9 4.65 4.40 -0.87
N THR A 10 4.47 5.62 -0.34
CA THR A 10 4.05 6.76 -1.15
C THR A 10 5.02 7.04 -2.28
N GLN A 11 6.33 6.99 -2.02
CA GLN A 11 7.35 7.18 -3.06
C GLN A 11 7.33 6.07 -4.12
N PHE A 12 7.19 4.82 -3.68
CA PHE A 12 7.07 3.66 -4.56
C PHE A 12 5.83 3.72 -5.45
N LEU A 13 4.65 4.03 -4.89
CA LEU A 13 3.41 4.12 -5.65
C LEU A 13 3.42 5.30 -6.62
N ARG A 14 3.99 6.44 -6.20
CA ARG A 14 4.19 7.60 -7.07
C ARG A 14 5.06 7.26 -8.28
N SER A 15 6.13 6.47 -8.11
CA SER A 15 6.98 6.08 -9.25
C SER A 15 6.27 5.16 -10.24
N ARG A 16 5.14 4.56 -9.85
CA ARG A 16 4.26 3.75 -10.71
C ARG A 16 3.09 4.55 -11.32
N GLY A 17 3.06 5.86 -11.09
CA GLY A 17 2.04 6.75 -11.66
C GLY A 17 0.80 6.95 -10.78
N CYS A 18 0.79 6.44 -9.54
CA CYS A 18 -0.29 6.77 -8.62
C CYS A 18 -0.24 8.26 -8.23
N ASP A 19 -1.40 8.90 -8.17
CA ASP A 19 -1.51 10.26 -7.63
C ASP A 19 -1.20 10.25 -6.13
N ALA A 20 -0.11 10.94 -5.75
CA ALA A 20 0.35 11.02 -4.37
C ALA A 20 -0.58 11.85 -3.46
N LEU A 21 -1.49 12.63 -4.03
CA LEU A 21 -2.49 13.40 -3.28
C LEU A 21 -3.77 12.59 -3.01
N ASN A 22 -3.98 11.52 -3.76
CA ASN A 22 -5.12 10.64 -3.58
C ASN A 22 -4.81 9.56 -2.52
N ASN A 23 -5.06 9.90 -1.26
CA ASN A 23 -4.79 9.01 -0.11
C ASN A 23 -5.56 7.66 -0.20
N GLU A 24 -6.75 7.66 -0.80
CA GLU A 24 -7.55 6.44 -0.98
C GLU A 24 -6.90 5.50 -1.99
N LEU A 25 -6.48 6.04 -3.16
CA LEU A 25 -5.72 5.28 -4.16
C LEU A 25 -4.46 4.68 -3.53
N LEU A 26 -3.68 5.49 -2.81
CA LEU A 26 -2.46 5.01 -2.15
C LEU A 26 -2.74 3.89 -1.14
N ALA A 27 -3.82 4.00 -0.36
CA ALA A 27 -4.20 2.97 0.62
C ALA A 27 -4.63 1.66 -0.06
N ASN A 28 -5.47 1.75 -1.10
CA ASN A 28 -5.96 0.60 -1.84
C ASN A 28 -4.82 -0.14 -2.57
N GLU A 29 -3.92 0.60 -3.22
CA GLU A 29 -2.76 0.03 -3.92
C GLU A 29 -1.77 -0.61 -2.95
N MET A 30 -1.47 0.05 -1.82
CA MET A 30 -0.63 -0.54 -0.77
C MET A 30 -1.22 -1.87 -0.27
N GLN A 31 -2.53 -1.92 -0.03
CA GLN A 31 -3.22 -3.15 0.34
C GLN A 31 -3.09 -4.22 -0.74
N ALA A 32 -3.25 -3.87 -2.02
CA ALA A 32 -3.09 -4.82 -3.13
C ALA A 32 -1.66 -5.40 -3.19
N PHE A 33 -0.64 -4.58 -2.97
CA PHE A 33 0.75 -5.05 -2.91
C PHE A 33 1.03 -5.96 -1.71
N LEU A 34 0.49 -5.62 -0.53
CA LEU A 34 0.70 -6.40 0.68
C LEU A 34 -0.05 -7.75 0.67
N MET A 35 -1.24 -7.82 0.04
CA MET A 35 -2.06 -9.03 0.06
C MET A 35 -1.95 -9.90 -1.19
N HIS A 36 -1.81 -9.30 -2.38
CA HIS A 36 -2.06 -10.00 -3.64
C HIS A 36 -0.85 -10.06 -4.58
N THR A 37 0.28 -9.46 -4.21
CA THR A 37 1.47 -9.42 -5.06
C THR A 37 2.65 -10.19 -4.44
N PRO A 38 2.64 -11.53 -4.48
CA PRO A 38 3.75 -12.35 -3.99
C PRO A 38 4.96 -12.35 -4.93
N ASP A 39 4.76 -12.02 -6.22
CA ASP A 39 5.82 -12.00 -7.22
C ASP A 39 6.83 -10.87 -6.96
N ARG A 40 8.09 -11.28 -6.72
CA ARG A 40 9.22 -10.40 -6.39
C ARG A 40 9.60 -9.46 -7.54
N HIS A 41 9.29 -9.82 -8.79
CA HIS A 41 9.51 -8.95 -9.94
C HIS A 41 8.52 -7.78 -9.98
N MET A 42 7.33 -7.97 -9.42
CA MET A 42 6.27 -6.96 -9.37
C MET A 42 6.34 -6.12 -8.08
N PHE A 43 6.76 -6.73 -6.97
CA PHE A 43 6.89 -6.07 -5.68
C PHE A 43 7.88 -6.81 -4.76
N SER A 44 8.91 -6.09 -4.29
CA SER A 44 9.95 -6.63 -3.41
C SER A 44 10.36 -5.62 -2.34
N ALA A 45 11.03 -6.11 -1.29
CA ALA A 45 11.50 -5.24 -0.21
C ALA A 45 12.56 -4.24 -0.70
N ALA A 46 13.38 -4.66 -1.67
CA ALA A 46 14.36 -3.80 -2.32
C ALA A 46 13.72 -2.58 -3.00
N ALA A 47 12.54 -2.74 -3.61
CA ALA A 47 11.81 -1.63 -4.25
C ALA A 47 11.34 -0.56 -3.25
N LEU A 48 11.21 -0.92 -1.97
CA LEU A 48 10.85 -0.01 -0.87
C LEU A 48 12.08 0.47 -0.07
N GLY A 49 13.28 0.00 -0.38
CA GLY A 49 14.46 0.22 0.47
C GLY A 49 14.28 -0.37 1.87
N MET A 50 13.77 -1.61 1.94
CA MET A 50 13.58 -2.38 3.16
C MET A 50 14.26 -3.74 3.04
N SER A 51 14.49 -4.39 4.16
CA SER A 51 14.84 -5.81 4.24
C SER A 51 13.60 -6.69 4.01
N GLU A 52 13.84 -7.92 3.56
CA GLU A 52 12.78 -8.92 3.36
C GLU A 52 12.03 -9.23 4.67
N ALA A 53 12.73 -9.21 5.81
CA ALA A 53 12.11 -9.42 7.13
C ALA A 53 11.15 -8.29 7.52
N GLU A 54 11.49 -7.03 7.23
CA GLU A 54 10.60 -5.89 7.46
C GLU A 54 9.35 -5.99 6.57
N LEU A 55 9.51 -6.33 5.29
CA LEU A 55 8.38 -6.49 4.38
C LEU A 55 7.46 -7.65 4.82
N GLN A 56 8.03 -8.78 5.24
CA GLN A 56 7.24 -9.91 5.74
C GLN A 56 6.47 -9.53 7.01
N THR A 57 7.11 -8.83 7.95
CA THR A 57 6.45 -8.32 9.17
C THR A 57 5.27 -7.40 8.83
N LEU A 58 5.39 -6.57 7.79
CA LEU A 58 4.30 -5.71 7.32
C LEU A 58 3.14 -6.53 6.73
N ARG A 59 3.45 -7.55 5.93
CA ARG A 59 2.43 -8.47 5.37
C ARG A 59 1.67 -9.18 6.48
N ASP A 60 2.38 -9.74 7.45
CA ASP A 60 1.80 -10.46 8.59
C ASP A 60 0.92 -9.52 9.44
N SER A 61 1.42 -8.31 9.72
CA SER A 61 0.68 -7.29 10.46
C SER A 61 -0.59 -6.82 9.72
N PHE A 62 -0.50 -6.69 8.39
CA PHE A 62 -1.65 -6.33 7.55
C PHE A 62 -2.72 -7.42 7.56
N GLN A 63 -2.32 -8.68 7.36
CA GLN A 63 -3.22 -9.84 7.38
C GLN A 63 -3.86 -10.06 8.75
N ALA A 64 -3.14 -9.74 9.83
CA ALA A 64 -3.67 -9.75 11.19
C ALA A 64 -4.61 -8.57 11.51
N GLY A 65 -4.84 -7.64 10.57
CA GLY A 65 -5.74 -6.49 10.75
C GLY A 65 -5.17 -5.41 11.67
N LEU A 66 -3.83 -5.35 11.86
CA LEU A 66 -3.16 -4.38 12.74
C LEU A 66 -2.94 -3.01 12.08
N PHE A 67 -3.42 -2.85 10.85
CA PHE A 67 -3.39 -1.58 10.14
C PHE A 67 -4.68 -0.81 10.42
N PRO A 68 -4.60 0.51 10.67
CA PRO A 68 -5.79 1.31 10.83
C PRO A 68 -6.62 1.24 9.55
N ARG A 69 -7.89 0.88 9.68
CA ARG A 69 -8.82 0.97 8.56
C ARG A 69 -8.92 2.44 8.16
N PRO A 70 -8.75 2.79 6.87
CA PRO A 70 -9.03 4.15 6.43
C PRO A 70 -10.49 4.50 6.81
N PRO A 71 -10.77 5.75 7.18
CA PRO A 71 -12.14 6.17 7.45
C PRO A 71 -13.01 5.81 6.25
N ALA A 72 -14.20 5.27 6.50
CA ALA A 72 -15.12 4.92 5.43
C ALA A 72 -15.44 6.19 4.63
N VAL A 73 -14.92 6.30 3.42
CA VAL A 73 -15.35 7.31 2.45
C VAL A 73 -16.69 6.81 1.91
N ALA A 74 -17.71 7.65 1.93
CA ALA A 74 -18.98 7.32 1.28
C ALA A 74 -18.67 7.00 -0.18
N ALA A 75 -18.85 5.74 -0.58
CA ALA A 75 -18.65 5.31 -1.96
C ALA A 75 -19.55 6.19 -2.84
N GLN A 76 -18.95 7.14 -3.54
CA GLN A 76 -19.66 7.88 -4.59
C GLN A 76 -19.93 6.84 -5.67
N PRO A 77 -21.20 6.53 -6.00
CA PRO A 77 -21.49 5.56 -7.05
C PRO A 77 -20.81 6.02 -8.34
N TYR A 78 -20.06 5.11 -8.97
CA TYR A 78 -19.50 5.35 -10.30
C TYR A 78 -20.67 5.66 -11.25
N GLN A 79 -20.79 6.91 -11.68
CA GLN A 79 -21.74 7.29 -12.71
C GLN A 79 -21.05 7.06 -14.05
N PHE A 80 -21.53 6.07 -14.80
CA PHE A 80 -21.21 5.95 -16.22
C PHE A 80 -22.12 6.94 -16.95
N GLU A 81 -21.54 7.94 -17.62
CA GLU A 81 -22.22 8.78 -18.62
C GLU A 81 -22.40 8.02 -19.94
#